data_AF-A0AAD8P5L6-F1
#
_entry.id   AF-A0AAD8P5L6-F1
#
_cell.length_a   1.000
_cell.length_b   1.000
_cell.length_c   1.000
_cell.angle_alpha   90.00
_cell.angle_beta   90.00
_cell.angle_gamma   90.00
#
_symmetry.space_group_name_H-M   'P 1'
#
loop_
_entity.id
_entity.type
_entity.pdbx_description
1 polymer ?
#
loop_
_entity_poly.entity_id
_entity_poly.type
_entity_poly.pdbx_seq_one_letter_code
_entity_poly.pdbx_strand_id
1 'polypeptide(L)'
;MDSLPTLSVLEESRVSPPPDTIECNLDFKDLTGNHSRKCDKFYHLIPLLGRTAKVGDSIKIPVFSVQVTLFPNSGISIGMTNHHILGDANTYFLFWKAWSLIAQSGSDESFLATGTLPVYDRLTRMDPPIPAAYFGNCLVPCMSLARTGILKEKEGYLTAAKMMGENLHRMLSNKDGVLKYLGPVENWFPKVCLKKITSVTGTLKVRYYDLDFGFGKPKKHETVSMDYIESISISACRESNEDLEIGVCLSATEMDVFVSNFNSGLESYISV
;
A
#
# COMPACT_ATOMS: atom_id res chain seq x y z
N MET A 1 25.23 6.91 30.05
CA MET A 1 24.53 5.98 29.16
C MET A 1 23.09 6.42 29.16
N ASP A 2 22.70 7.22 28.17
CA ASP A 2 21.31 7.64 28.03
C ASP A 2 20.49 6.42 27.62
N SER A 3 19.49 6.07 28.42
CA SER A 3 18.59 4.97 28.15
C SER A 3 17.94 5.18 26.79
N LEU A 4 18.05 4.18 25.91
CA LEU A 4 17.35 4.17 24.62
C LEU A 4 15.84 4.42 24.84
N PRO A 5 15.18 5.20 23.97
CA PRO A 5 13.75 5.41 24.08
C PRO A 5 13.03 4.06 24.04
N THR A 6 12.34 3.74 25.14
CA THR A 6 11.61 2.49 25.29
C THR A 6 10.22 2.69 24.67
N LEU A 7 9.94 2.01 23.56
CA LEU A 7 8.58 1.94 23.00
C LEU A 7 7.74 1.08 23.95
N SER A 8 7.04 1.73 24.88
CA SER A 8 6.05 1.09 25.72
C SER A 8 4.73 1.06 24.95
N VAL A 9 4.32 -0.13 24.51
CA VAL A 9 2.95 -0.36 24.07
C VAL A 9 2.09 -0.29 25.33
N LEU A 10 1.47 0.86 25.57
CA LEU A 10 0.51 1.01 26.66
C LEU A 10 -0.68 0.10 26.33
N GLU A 11 -0.88 -0.93 27.16
CA GLU A 11 -1.96 -1.92 27.11
C GLU A 11 -3.36 -1.31 27.30
N GLU A 12 -3.46 0.01 27.42
CA GLU A 12 -4.72 0.76 27.32
C GLU A 12 -5.10 1.03 25.86
N SER A 13 -5.06 0.01 25.00
CA SER A 13 -5.96 -0.03 23.86
C SER A 13 -7.31 -0.48 24.39
N ARG A 14 -8.01 0.42 25.10
CA ARG A 14 -9.47 0.39 25.00
C ARG A 14 -9.71 0.52 23.51
N VAL A 15 -10.17 -0.55 22.88
CA VAL A 15 -10.91 -0.44 21.63
C VAL A 15 -11.90 0.68 21.91
N SER A 16 -11.68 1.83 21.27
CA SER A 16 -12.67 2.91 21.25
C SER A 16 -14.04 2.26 21.00
N PRO A 17 -15.16 2.83 21.47
CA PRO A 17 -16.48 2.33 21.07
C PRO A 17 -16.47 1.98 19.58
N PRO A 18 -17.14 0.88 19.17
CA PRO A 18 -17.07 0.35 17.80
C PRO A 18 -17.09 1.51 16.82
N PRO A 19 -16.18 1.55 15.83
CA PRO A 19 -15.89 2.76 15.07
C PRO A 19 -17.21 3.44 14.74
N ASP A 20 -17.39 4.66 15.26
CA ASP A 20 -18.62 5.43 15.07
C ASP A 20 -18.97 5.28 13.59
N THR A 21 -20.07 4.60 13.30
CA THR A 21 -20.45 4.37 11.91
C THR A 21 -20.87 5.72 11.39
N ILE A 22 -19.98 6.36 10.64
CA ILE A 22 -20.23 7.69 10.09
C ILE A 22 -21.08 7.49 8.85
N GLU A 23 -22.21 8.17 8.77
CA GLU A 23 -22.99 8.21 7.53
C GLU A 23 -22.34 9.16 6.52
N CYS A 24 -22.26 8.73 5.27
CA CYS A 24 -21.70 9.49 4.16
C CYS A 24 -22.70 9.63 3.03
N ASN A 25 -22.87 10.87 2.56
CA ASN A 25 -23.75 11.22 1.46
C ASN A 25 -23.00 11.42 0.13
N LEU A 26 -21.70 11.08 0.07
CA LEU A 26 -20.98 11.08 -1.20
C LEU A 26 -21.54 9.99 -2.12
N ASP A 27 -21.49 10.23 -3.43
CA ASP A 27 -22.00 9.29 -4.42
C ASP A 27 -21.17 7.99 -4.41
N PHE A 28 -21.76 6.91 -3.88
CA PHE A 28 -21.12 5.60 -3.80
C PHE A 28 -20.80 5.00 -5.17
N LYS A 29 -21.60 5.29 -6.20
CA LYS A 29 -21.34 4.81 -7.57
C LYS A 29 -20.15 5.53 -8.18
N ASP A 30 -20.07 6.84 -8.00
CA ASP A 30 -18.89 7.65 -8.38
C ASP A 30 -17.63 7.14 -7.67
N LEU A 31 -17.68 6.98 -6.34
CA LEU A 31 -16.52 6.52 -5.57
C LEU A 31 -16.04 5.11 -5.94
N THR A 32 -16.94 4.23 -6.39
CA THR A 32 -16.61 2.84 -6.78
C THR A 32 -16.37 2.66 -8.28
N GLY A 33 -16.39 3.75 -9.05
CA GLY A 33 -16.19 3.73 -10.50
C GLY A 33 -14.71 3.67 -10.92
N ASN A 34 -14.45 3.11 -12.11
CA ASN A 34 -13.13 3.10 -12.74
C ASN A 34 -12.98 4.33 -13.65
N HIS A 35 -13.03 5.52 -13.06
CA HIS A 35 -12.81 6.79 -13.76
C HIS A 35 -12.01 7.76 -12.89
N SER A 36 -11.56 8.87 -13.50
CA SER A 36 -10.90 9.97 -12.77
C SER A 36 -11.86 10.56 -11.72
N ARG A 37 -11.36 10.75 -10.51
CA ARG A 37 -12.10 11.23 -9.33
C ARG A 37 -11.22 12.20 -8.56
N LYS A 38 -11.82 13.17 -7.88
CA LYS A 38 -11.08 14.06 -6.98
C LYS A 38 -10.59 13.27 -5.76
N CYS A 39 -9.30 13.34 -5.46
CA CYS A 39 -8.69 12.58 -4.37
C CYS A 39 -9.20 13.01 -2.99
N ASP A 40 -9.53 14.29 -2.82
CA ASP A 40 -10.03 14.86 -1.58
C ASP A 40 -11.31 14.19 -1.05
N LYS A 41 -12.16 13.67 -1.94
CA LYS A 41 -13.36 12.91 -1.58
C LYS A 41 -13.04 11.71 -0.68
N PHE A 42 -11.88 11.07 -0.85
CA PHE A 42 -11.51 9.87 -0.10
C PHE A 42 -11.00 10.17 1.31
N TYR A 43 -10.61 11.42 1.63
CA TYR A 43 -10.18 11.77 2.98
C TYR A 43 -11.30 11.63 4.02
N HIS A 44 -12.55 11.78 3.58
CA HIS A 44 -13.72 11.56 4.44
C HIS A 44 -13.91 10.08 4.82
N LEU A 45 -13.28 9.16 4.08
CA LEU A 45 -13.46 7.72 4.24
C LEU A 45 -12.34 7.07 5.05
N ILE A 46 -11.35 7.86 5.50
CA ILE A 46 -10.23 7.38 6.32
C ILE A 46 -10.17 8.13 7.66
N PRO A 47 -9.83 7.45 8.76
CA PRO A 47 -9.69 8.12 10.05
C PRO A 47 -8.40 8.92 10.10
N LEU A 48 -8.36 10.02 10.86
CA LEU A 48 -7.09 10.64 11.24
C LEU A 48 -6.46 9.90 12.41
N LEU A 49 -5.13 9.82 12.43
CA LEU A 49 -4.42 9.38 13.65
C LEU A 49 -4.58 10.46 14.73
N GLY A 50 -4.75 10.02 15.97
CA GLY A 50 -4.82 10.92 17.11
C GLY A 50 -3.55 11.75 17.27
N ARG A 51 -3.63 12.82 18.08
CA ARG A 51 -2.47 13.67 18.38
C ARG A 51 -1.48 12.95 19.28
N THR A 52 -0.20 13.24 19.09
CA THR A 52 0.85 12.83 20.02
C THR A 52 0.64 13.54 21.36
N ALA A 53 0.88 12.82 22.45
CA ALA A 53 0.69 13.36 23.81
C ALA A 53 1.85 12.93 24.70
N LYS A 54 2.32 13.85 25.56
CA LYS A 54 3.24 13.51 26.64
C LYS A 54 2.45 12.86 27.78
N VAL A 55 2.89 11.68 28.21
CA VAL A 55 2.29 10.91 29.31
C VAL A 55 3.41 10.58 30.30
N GLY A 56 3.48 11.34 31.39
CA GLY A 56 4.62 11.28 32.32
C GLY A 56 5.93 11.62 31.59
N ASP A 57 6.90 10.70 31.66
CA ASP A 57 8.21 10.81 30.99
C ASP A 57 8.22 10.21 29.57
N SER A 58 7.07 9.71 29.09
CA SER A 58 6.93 9.06 27.78
C SER A 58 6.13 9.90 26.78
N ILE A 59 6.27 9.58 25.49
CA ILE A 59 5.46 10.15 24.40
C ILE A 59 4.55 9.04 23.86
N LYS A 60 3.23 9.27 23.92
CA LYS A 60 2.24 8.42 23.26
C LYS A 60 2.05 8.88 21.83
N ILE A 61 2.30 7.99 20.88
CA ILE A 61 2.14 8.23 19.44
C ILE A 61 1.06 7.27 18.92
N PRO A 62 -0.10 7.77 18.44
CA PRO A 62 -1.09 6.93 17.78
C PRO A 62 -0.56 6.43 16.43
N VAL A 63 -0.60 5.12 16.22
CA VAL A 63 0.05 4.46 15.09
C VAL A 63 -0.91 3.73 14.15
N PHE A 64 -2.17 3.56 14.56
CA PHE A 64 -3.17 2.81 13.80
C PHE A 64 -4.58 3.28 14.16
N SER A 65 -5.46 3.39 13.16
CA SER A 65 -6.88 3.71 13.33
C SER A 65 -7.70 3.14 12.16
N VAL A 66 -8.95 2.78 12.43
CA VAL A 66 -9.91 2.24 11.46
C VAL A 66 -11.23 2.99 11.56
N GLN A 67 -11.87 3.22 10.43
CA GLN A 67 -13.19 3.85 10.31
C GLN A 67 -14.09 2.98 9.44
N VAL A 68 -15.32 2.74 9.88
CA VAL A 68 -16.39 2.18 9.05
C VAL A 68 -17.34 3.31 8.70
N THR A 69 -17.59 3.51 7.41
CA THR A 69 -18.47 4.56 6.89
C THR A 69 -19.63 3.92 6.14
N LEU A 70 -20.85 4.28 6.52
CA LEU A 70 -22.09 3.79 5.91
C LEU A 70 -22.54 4.72 4.79
N PHE A 71 -22.89 4.15 3.64
CA PHE A 71 -23.59 4.83 2.56
C PHE A 71 -25.02 4.31 2.53
N PRO A 72 -26.01 5.07 3.03
CA PRO A 72 -27.38 4.60 3.15
C PRO A 72 -27.90 3.99 1.85
N ASN A 73 -28.48 2.79 1.95
CA ASN A 73 -29.03 2.00 0.84
C ASN A 73 -28.03 1.66 -0.29
N SER A 74 -26.72 1.87 -0.09
CA SER A 74 -25.71 1.73 -1.16
C SER A 74 -24.57 0.77 -0.79
N GLY A 75 -24.02 0.87 0.43
CA GLY A 75 -22.91 0.03 0.86
C GLY A 75 -22.15 0.62 2.05
N ILE A 76 -20.94 0.12 2.26
CA ILE A 76 -20.02 0.61 3.29
C ILE A 76 -18.61 0.82 2.73
N SER A 77 -17.82 1.66 3.37
CA SER A 77 -16.36 1.70 3.20
C SER A 77 -15.67 1.43 4.53
N ILE A 78 -14.53 0.75 4.48
CA ILE A 78 -13.65 0.59 5.63
C ILE A 78 -12.33 1.29 5.33
N GLY A 79 -12.08 2.38 6.03
CA GLY A 79 -10.84 3.14 5.94
C GLY A 79 -9.86 2.75 7.04
N MET A 80 -8.57 2.80 6.73
CA MET A 80 -7.50 2.56 7.67
C MET A 80 -6.41 3.60 7.48
N THR A 81 -5.92 4.12 8.61
CA THR A 81 -4.77 5.01 8.65
C THR A 81 -3.77 4.47 9.65
N ASN A 82 -2.52 4.39 9.25
CA ASN A 82 -1.46 3.81 10.05
C ASN A 82 -0.14 4.57 9.85
N HIS A 83 0.70 4.54 10.87
CA HIS A 83 2.08 5.00 10.76
C HIS A 83 2.91 3.88 10.13
N HIS A 84 3.64 4.16 9.05
CA HIS A 84 4.37 3.14 8.27
C HIS A 84 5.45 2.39 9.07
N ILE A 85 5.86 2.92 10.23
CA ILE A 85 6.76 2.23 11.17
C ILE A 85 6.23 0.87 11.63
N LEU A 86 4.90 0.69 11.70
CA LEU A 86 4.29 -0.57 12.15
C LEU A 86 4.53 -1.72 11.18
N GLY A 87 4.62 -1.43 9.88
CA GLY A 87 4.79 -2.46 8.88
C GLY A 87 4.60 -1.96 7.46
N ASP A 88 4.92 -2.85 6.53
CA ASP A 88 4.72 -2.67 5.10
C ASP A 88 3.30 -3.05 4.65
N ALA A 89 2.97 -2.82 3.36
CA ALA A 89 1.65 -3.14 2.80
C ALA A 89 1.22 -4.60 3.00
N ASN A 90 2.17 -5.54 2.93
CA ASN A 90 1.89 -6.96 3.15
C ASN A 90 1.54 -7.24 4.63
N THR A 91 2.15 -6.49 5.57
CA THR A 91 1.76 -6.54 6.99
C THR A 91 0.30 -6.17 7.20
N TYR A 92 -0.12 -5.05 6.63
CA TYR A 92 -1.50 -4.61 6.79
C TYR A 92 -2.49 -5.48 6.02
N PHE A 93 -2.12 -6.00 4.85
CA PHE A 93 -2.99 -6.94 4.13
C PHE A 93 -3.28 -8.19 4.96
N LEU A 94 -2.30 -8.72 5.67
CA LEU A 94 -2.53 -9.89 6.53
C LEU A 94 -3.34 -9.54 7.76
N PHE A 95 -3.18 -8.33 8.31
CA PHE A 95 -4.12 -7.82 9.31
C PHE A 95 -5.56 -7.80 8.76
N TRP A 96 -5.79 -7.23 7.57
CA TRP A 96 -7.09 -7.24 6.91
C TRP A 96 -7.64 -8.65 6.72
N LYS A 97 -6.79 -9.58 6.26
CA LYS A 97 -7.16 -10.98 6.04
C LYS A 97 -7.53 -11.66 7.35
N ALA A 98 -6.73 -11.53 8.40
CA ALA A 98 -7.04 -12.08 9.72
C ALA A 98 -8.35 -11.51 10.26
N TRP A 99 -8.53 -10.20 10.19
CA TRP A 99 -9.75 -9.54 10.65
C TRP A 99 -10.98 -10.02 9.89
N SER A 100 -10.88 -10.17 8.57
CA SER A 100 -11.96 -10.68 7.72
C SER A 100 -12.34 -12.14 8.05
N LEU A 101 -11.34 -12.99 8.33
CA LEU A 101 -11.57 -14.39 8.71
C LEU A 101 -12.23 -14.49 10.09
N ILE A 102 -11.78 -13.72 11.06
CA ILE A 102 -12.39 -13.66 12.40
C ILE A 102 -13.84 -13.18 12.29
N ALA A 103 -14.10 -12.13 11.51
CA ALA A 103 -15.45 -11.62 11.28
C ALA A 103 -16.37 -12.68 10.66
N GLN A 104 -15.88 -13.47 9.69
CA GLN A 104 -16.64 -14.59 9.12
C GLN A 104 -16.88 -15.74 10.09
N SER A 105 -15.94 -16.01 11.01
CA SER A 105 -16.07 -17.11 11.98
C SER A 105 -17.19 -16.87 12.99
N GLY A 106 -17.62 -15.61 13.19
CA GLY A 106 -18.72 -15.23 14.08
C GLY A 106 -18.42 -15.30 15.58
N SER A 107 -17.38 -16.02 15.99
CA SER A 107 -16.84 -16.01 17.36
C SER A 107 -15.35 -16.38 17.39
N ASP A 108 -14.67 -15.96 18.46
CA ASP A 108 -13.26 -16.28 18.69
C ASP A 108 -13.05 -17.80 18.83
N GLU A 109 -13.97 -18.52 19.48
CA GLU A 109 -13.89 -19.98 19.65
C GLU A 109 -13.96 -20.71 18.31
N SER A 110 -14.84 -20.26 17.41
CA SER A 110 -14.97 -20.81 16.06
C SER A 110 -13.69 -20.58 15.24
N PHE A 111 -13.12 -19.36 15.34
CA PHE A 111 -11.86 -19.03 14.69
C PHE A 111 -10.68 -19.82 15.27
N LEU A 112 -10.60 -19.99 16.59
CA LEU A 112 -9.51 -20.76 17.21
C LEU A 112 -9.61 -22.27 16.92
N ALA A 113 -10.82 -22.79 16.72
CA ALA A 113 -11.04 -24.20 16.41
C ALA A 113 -10.73 -24.56 14.94
N THR A 114 -10.95 -23.63 14.00
CA THR A 114 -10.92 -23.94 12.56
C THR A 114 -10.14 -22.93 11.70
N GLY A 115 -9.87 -21.75 12.25
CA GLY A 115 -9.21 -20.65 11.56
C GLY A 115 -7.73 -20.92 11.36
N THR A 116 -7.19 -20.38 10.27
CA THR A 116 -5.75 -20.37 10.01
C THR A 116 -5.30 -18.93 10.01
N LEU A 117 -4.28 -18.60 10.81
CA LEU A 117 -3.68 -17.28 10.75
C LEU A 117 -3.02 -17.06 9.38
N PRO A 118 -3.19 -15.88 8.77
CA PRO A 118 -2.60 -15.60 7.49
C PRO A 118 -1.07 -15.55 7.63
N VAL A 119 -0.37 -16.26 6.75
CA VAL A 119 1.09 -16.39 6.75
C VAL A 119 1.71 -15.29 5.89
N TYR A 120 2.75 -14.63 6.40
CA TYR A 120 3.56 -13.65 5.69
C TYR A 120 4.49 -14.37 4.72
N ASP A 121 4.10 -14.49 3.44
CA ASP A 121 5.04 -14.82 2.35
C ASP A 121 5.98 -13.62 2.15
N ARG A 122 6.98 -13.52 3.03
CA ARG A 122 8.05 -12.51 2.98
C ARG A 122 9.13 -12.95 2.01
N LEU A 123 10.02 -12.02 1.69
CA LEU A 123 11.18 -12.25 0.81
C LEU A 123 11.92 -13.53 1.21
N THR A 124 11.65 -14.63 0.50
CA THR A 124 12.31 -15.94 0.63
C THR A 124 13.81 -15.90 0.28
N ARG A 125 14.33 -14.72 -0.07
CA ARG A 125 15.67 -14.45 -0.57
C ARG A 125 16.55 -13.68 0.43
N MET A 126 16.10 -13.54 1.68
CA MET A 126 16.95 -13.08 2.78
C MET A 126 17.75 -14.25 3.35
N ASP A 127 18.97 -13.99 3.82
CA ASP A 127 19.82 -14.99 4.47
C ASP A 127 20.23 -14.47 5.88
N PRO A 128 19.70 -15.06 6.97
CA PRO A 128 18.74 -16.17 6.98
C PRO A 128 17.34 -15.75 6.49
N PRO A 129 16.48 -16.71 6.07
CA PRO A 129 15.11 -16.42 5.68
C PRO A 129 14.34 -15.71 6.80
N ILE A 130 13.57 -14.70 6.44
CA ILE A 130 12.71 -14.00 7.40
C ILE A 130 11.55 -14.94 7.78
N PRO A 131 11.25 -15.09 9.08
CA PRO A 131 10.13 -15.91 9.51
C PRO A 131 8.84 -15.49 8.80
N ALA A 132 8.06 -16.48 8.39
CA ALA A 132 6.79 -16.23 7.74
C ALA A 132 5.73 -15.62 8.68
N ALA A 133 6.04 -15.38 9.95
CA ALA A 133 5.22 -14.66 10.92
C ALA A 133 5.76 -13.23 11.22
N TYR A 134 6.78 -12.77 10.49
CA TYR A 134 7.43 -11.49 10.78
C TYR A 134 6.47 -10.31 10.59
N PHE A 135 6.18 -9.63 11.70
CA PHE A 135 5.46 -8.36 11.75
C PHE A 135 6.46 -7.21 11.66
N GLY A 136 6.26 -6.30 10.69
CA GLY A 136 7.14 -5.15 10.49
C GLY A 136 7.47 -4.91 9.02
N ASN A 137 8.45 -4.05 8.79
CA ASN A 137 8.86 -3.64 7.45
C ASN A 137 9.91 -4.61 6.89
N CYS A 138 9.65 -5.15 5.70
CA CYS A 138 10.58 -5.99 4.95
C CYS A 138 10.73 -5.48 3.52
N LEU A 139 11.19 -4.23 3.38
CA LEU A 139 11.28 -3.54 2.10
C LEU A 139 12.72 -3.11 1.83
N VAL A 140 13.14 -3.27 0.58
CA VAL A 140 14.44 -2.82 0.06
C VAL A 140 14.19 -2.09 -1.25
N PRO A 141 14.70 -0.86 -1.42
CA PRO A 141 14.47 -0.09 -2.64
C PRO A 141 15.29 -0.67 -3.80
N CYS A 142 14.69 -0.72 -4.99
CA CYS A 142 15.39 -0.98 -6.24
C CYS A 142 15.25 0.26 -7.14
N MET A 143 16.35 1.01 -7.28
CA MET A 143 16.32 2.32 -7.93
C MET A 143 16.94 2.26 -9.33
N SER A 144 16.35 3.00 -10.26
CA SER A 144 16.90 3.23 -11.60
C SER A 144 16.98 4.73 -11.87
N LEU A 145 18.12 5.21 -12.36
CA LEU A 145 18.36 6.62 -12.64
C LEU A 145 18.64 6.84 -14.12
N ALA A 146 17.81 7.64 -14.77
CA ALA A 146 17.97 8.03 -16.18
C ALA A 146 17.82 9.54 -16.36
N ARG A 147 18.43 10.09 -17.42
CA ARG A 147 18.19 11.48 -17.83
C ARG A 147 16.82 11.56 -18.51
N THR A 148 16.04 12.60 -18.19
CA THR A 148 14.71 12.82 -18.80
C THR A 148 14.76 12.88 -20.33
N GLY A 149 15.84 13.39 -20.93
CA GLY A 149 16.01 13.41 -22.39
C GLY A 149 15.96 12.00 -23.00
N ILE A 150 16.66 11.04 -22.39
CA ILE A 150 16.69 9.64 -22.83
C ILE A 150 15.30 8.99 -22.72
N LEU A 151 14.59 9.25 -21.61
CA LEU A 151 13.25 8.70 -21.39
C LEU A 151 12.18 9.25 -22.35
N LYS A 152 12.43 10.40 -22.97
CA LYS A 152 11.52 11.04 -23.94
C LYS A 152 11.78 10.62 -25.39
N GLU A 153 12.86 9.90 -25.66
CA GLU A 153 13.14 9.38 -26.99
C GLU A 153 12.16 8.27 -27.39
N LYS A 154 12.11 7.93 -28.68
CA LYS A 154 11.22 6.90 -29.23
C LYS A 154 11.32 5.56 -28.48
N GLU A 155 12.54 5.17 -28.11
CA GLU A 155 12.83 3.94 -27.36
C GLU A 155 12.97 4.17 -25.85
N GLY A 156 12.48 5.31 -25.34
CA GLY A 156 12.60 5.70 -23.93
C GLY A 156 11.92 4.72 -22.99
N TYR A 157 10.75 4.19 -23.36
CA TYR A 157 10.06 3.14 -22.61
C TYR A 157 10.88 1.84 -22.53
N LEU A 158 11.39 1.36 -23.66
CA LEU A 158 12.21 0.14 -23.71
C LEU A 158 13.48 0.32 -22.88
N THR A 159 14.10 1.49 -22.97
CA THR A 159 15.27 1.85 -22.16
C THR A 159 14.95 1.82 -20.67
N ALA A 160 13.81 2.41 -20.25
CA ALA A 160 13.37 2.37 -18.86
C ALA A 160 13.13 0.94 -18.37
N ALA A 161 12.39 0.13 -19.14
CA ALA A 161 12.09 -1.26 -18.81
C ALA A 161 13.37 -2.09 -18.67
N LYS A 162 14.32 -1.93 -19.61
CA LYS A 162 15.62 -2.61 -19.56
C LYS A 162 16.41 -2.21 -18.31
N MET A 163 16.52 -0.91 -18.01
CA MET A 163 17.24 -0.43 -16.83
C MET A 163 16.64 -0.97 -15.53
N MET A 164 15.30 -0.94 -15.39
CA MET A 164 14.61 -1.50 -14.23
C MET A 164 14.84 -2.99 -14.10
N GLY A 165 14.71 -3.74 -15.19
CA GLY A 165 14.93 -5.19 -15.22
C GLY A 165 16.37 -5.58 -14.86
N GLU A 166 17.36 -4.90 -15.43
CA GLU A 166 18.78 -5.15 -15.16
C GLU A 166 19.15 -4.82 -13.70
N ASN A 167 18.67 -3.70 -13.15
CA ASN A 167 18.92 -3.33 -11.76
C ASN A 167 18.26 -4.30 -10.78
N LEU A 168 17.01 -4.70 -11.05
CA LEU A 168 16.32 -5.72 -10.26
C LEU A 168 17.05 -7.06 -10.32
N HIS A 169 17.45 -7.50 -11.51
CA HIS A 169 18.22 -8.73 -11.68
C HIS A 169 19.54 -8.68 -10.93
N ARG A 170 20.29 -7.57 -11.03
CA ARG A 170 21.58 -7.40 -10.33
C ARG A 170 21.40 -7.46 -8.81
N MET A 171 20.37 -6.81 -8.28
CA MET A 171 20.06 -6.82 -6.86
C MET A 171 19.71 -8.24 -6.38
N LEU A 172 18.83 -8.94 -7.10
CA LEU A 172 18.33 -10.26 -6.71
C LEU A 172 19.33 -11.41 -6.95
N SER A 173 20.26 -11.24 -7.88
CA SER A 173 21.29 -12.22 -8.21
C SER A 173 22.60 -12.01 -7.43
N ASN A 174 22.66 -11.02 -6.54
CA ASN A 174 23.84 -10.80 -5.72
C ASN A 174 24.04 -11.95 -4.73
N LYS A 175 25.17 -12.66 -4.86
CA LYS A 175 25.51 -13.84 -4.02
C LYS A 175 25.71 -13.52 -2.55
N ASP A 176 26.05 -12.28 -2.24
CA ASP A 176 26.23 -11.76 -0.89
C ASP A 176 24.89 -11.29 -0.27
N GLY A 177 23.79 -11.37 -1.01
CA GLY A 177 22.46 -10.97 -0.57
C GLY A 177 22.14 -9.49 -0.81
N VAL A 178 20.85 -9.15 -0.72
CA VAL A 178 20.35 -7.82 -1.09
C VAL A 178 20.88 -6.70 -0.18
N LEU A 179 21.04 -6.97 1.12
CA LEU A 179 21.54 -5.96 2.06
C LEU A 179 23.01 -5.60 1.80
N LYS A 180 23.86 -6.59 1.47
CA LYS A 180 25.25 -6.32 1.11
C LYS A 180 25.37 -5.62 -0.25
N TYR A 181 24.48 -5.94 -1.20
CA TYR A 181 24.40 -5.20 -2.46
C TYR A 181 24.13 -3.71 -2.27
N LEU A 182 23.16 -3.37 -1.41
CA LEU A 182 22.80 -1.98 -1.13
C LEU A 182 23.83 -1.28 -0.24
N GLY A 183 24.51 -2.05 0.62
CA GLY A 183 25.46 -1.53 1.59
C GLY A 183 24.78 -0.69 2.68
N PRO A 184 25.53 0.23 3.33
CA PRO A 184 24.99 1.13 4.34
C PRO A 184 23.80 1.96 3.85
N VAL A 185 22.88 2.32 4.75
CA VAL A 185 21.62 3.03 4.43
C VAL A 185 21.87 4.35 3.67
N GLU A 186 23.01 4.99 3.92
CA GLU A 186 23.41 6.23 3.25
C GLU A 186 23.66 6.04 1.74
N ASN A 187 23.84 4.80 1.28
CA ASN A 187 24.03 4.46 -0.13
C ASN A 187 22.73 3.98 -0.81
N TRP A 188 21.64 3.82 -0.07
CA TRP A 188 20.36 3.37 -0.64
C TRP A 188 19.72 4.43 -1.53
N PHE A 189 20.08 5.70 -1.32
CA PHE A 189 19.54 6.83 -2.04
C PHE A 189 20.62 7.51 -2.89
N PRO A 190 20.27 8.03 -4.09
CA PRO A 190 21.21 8.78 -4.91
C PRO A 190 21.73 10.02 -4.17
N LYS A 191 23.05 10.22 -4.17
CA LYS A 191 23.71 11.40 -3.59
C LYS A 191 23.55 12.67 -4.44
N VAL A 192 22.77 12.60 -5.52
CA VAL A 192 22.52 13.69 -6.45
C VAL A 192 21.12 14.26 -6.21
N CYS A 193 20.98 15.58 -6.32
CA CYS A 193 19.67 16.22 -6.24
C CYS A 193 18.84 15.84 -7.48
N LEU A 194 17.80 15.04 -7.27
CA LEU A 194 16.90 14.59 -8.33
C LEU A 194 15.81 15.63 -8.58
N LYS A 195 15.57 15.96 -9.85
CA LYS A 195 14.48 16.86 -10.24
C LYS A 195 13.10 16.24 -10.13
N LYS A 196 13.00 14.92 -10.32
CA LYS A 196 11.75 14.16 -10.19
C LYS A 196 12.10 12.75 -9.72
N ILE A 197 11.31 12.25 -8.77
CA ILE A 197 11.32 10.87 -8.31
C ILE A 197 9.90 10.37 -8.51
N THR A 198 9.76 9.20 -9.12
CA THR A 198 8.48 8.50 -9.20
C THR A 198 8.71 7.14 -8.56
N SER A 199 7.96 6.85 -7.52
CA SER A 199 7.97 5.55 -6.86
C SER A 199 6.79 4.72 -7.35
N VAL A 200 6.98 3.41 -7.40
CA VAL A 200 5.90 2.44 -7.63
C VAL A 200 5.75 1.62 -6.37
N THR A 201 4.53 1.56 -5.84
CA THR A 201 4.20 0.82 -4.63
C THR A 201 3.11 -0.20 -4.90
N GLY A 202 3.08 -1.29 -4.14
CA GLY A 202 2.09 -2.35 -4.27
C GLY A 202 2.64 -3.66 -4.84
N THR A 203 1.76 -4.64 -4.96
CA THR A 203 2.10 -6.00 -5.38
C THR A 203 0.86 -6.74 -5.87
N LEU A 204 1.03 -7.55 -6.92
CA LEU A 204 -0.04 -8.41 -7.45
C LEU A 204 -0.32 -9.62 -6.55
N LYS A 205 0.59 -9.94 -5.62
CA LYS A 205 0.40 -11.03 -4.63
C LYS A 205 -0.67 -10.69 -3.60
N VAL A 206 -0.94 -9.41 -3.37
CA VAL A 206 -1.91 -8.92 -2.40
C VAL A 206 -3.22 -8.65 -3.13
N ARG A 207 -4.27 -9.41 -2.77
CA ARG A 207 -5.59 -9.31 -3.39
C ARG A 207 -6.60 -8.78 -2.39
N TYR A 208 -6.68 -7.46 -2.29
CA TYR A 208 -7.69 -6.80 -1.44
C TYR A 208 -9.11 -7.22 -1.80
N TYR A 209 -9.38 -7.51 -3.07
CA TYR A 209 -10.68 -7.99 -3.56
C TYR A 209 -11.07 -9.40 -3.10
N ASP A 210 -10.15 -10.16 -2.49
CA ASP A 210 -10.46 -11.46 -1.89
C ASP A 210 -10.84 -11.38 -0.41
N LEU A 211 -10.74 -10.20 0.21
CA LEU A 211 -11.22 -9.98 1.57
C LEU A 211 -12.75 -10.10 1.58
N ASP A 212 -13.30 -10.77 2.58
CA ASP A 212 -14.74 -10.83 2.81
C ASP A 212 -15.00 -10.86 4.30
N PHE A 213 -15.79 -9.92 4.80
CA PHE A 213 -16.09 -9.78 6.23
C PHE A 213 -17.42 -10.42 6.61
N GLY A 214 -18.05 -11.17 5.70
CA GLY A 214 -19.38 -11.76 5.85
C GLY A 214 -20.49 -10.96 5.14
N PHE A 215 -20.17 -9.81 4.56
CA PHE A 215 -21.10 -8.99 3.75
C PHE A 215 -20.68 -8.89 2.27
N GLY A 216 -19.77 -9.76 1.82
CA GLY A 216 -19.31 -9.85 0.45
C GLY A 216 -17.98 -9.16 0.19
N LYS A 217 -17.44 -9.40 -1.00
CA LYS A 217 -16.14 -8.91 -1.46
C LYS A 217 -16.15 -7.40 -1.80
N PRO A 218 -15.02 -6.69 -1.61
CA PRO A 218 -14.90 -5.27 -1.95
C PRO A 218 -15.26 -4.96 -3.40
N LYS A 219 -15.97 -3.86 -3.60
CA LYS A 219 -16.28 -3.34 -4.92
C LYS A 219 -15.11 -2.53 -5.50
N LYS A 220 -14.37 -1.80 -4.67
CA LYS A 220 -13.23 -0.97 -5.07
C LYS A 220 -12.19 -0.92 -3.95
N HIS A 221 -10.90 -0.93 -4.31
CA HIS A 221 -9.79 -0.64 -3.42
C HIS A 221 -9.12 0.68 -3.83
N GLU A 222 -8.77 1.51 -2.85
CA GLU A 222 -8.08 2.79 -3.07
C GLU A 222 -6.93 2.94 -2.08
N THR A 223 -5.76 3.35 -2.58
CA THR A 223 -4.63 3.78 -1.74
C THR A 223 -4.68 5.29 -1.61
N VAL A 224 -5.34 5.78 -0.56
CA VAL A 224 -5.64 7.22 -0.41
C VAL A 224 -4.39 8.08 -0.26
N SER A 225 -3.32 7.55 0.33
CA SER A 225 -2.08 8.29 0.59
C SER A 225 -1.31 8.72 -0.66
N MET A 226 -1.65 8.21 -1.85
CA MET A 226 -0.91 8.46 -3.10
C MET A 226 -0.72 9.94 -3.43
N ASP A 227 -1.63 10.80 -2.99
CA ASP A 227 -1.63 12.24 -3.22
C ASP A 227 -0.42 12.96 -2.62
N TYR A 228 0.06 12.55 -1.44
CA TYR A 228 1.19 13.20 -0.76
C TYR A 228 2.52 12.43 -0.87
N ILE A 229 2.48 11.13 -1.20
CA ILE A 229 3.71 10.33 -1.48
C ILE A 229 4.16 10.40 -2.95
N GLU A 230 3.37 11.02 -3.84
CA GLU A 230 3.66 11.12 -5.28
C GLU A 230 4.06 9.76 -5.91
N SER A 231 3.34 8.71 -5.55
CA SER A 231 3.61 7.33 -5.98
C SER A 231 2.56 6.80 -6.94
N ILE A 232 2.96 5.86 -7.79
CA ILE A 232 2.05 5.02 -8.59
C ILE A 232 1.72 3.77 -7.77
N SER A 233 0.44 3.42 -7.60
CA SER A 233 0.06 2.14 -6.99
C SER A 233 -0.15 1.07 -8.06
N ILE A 234 0.25 -0.17 -7.76
CA ILE A 234 -0.06 -1.36 -8.56
C ILE A 234 -0.73 -2.39 -7.66
N SER A 235 -1.91 -2.85 -8.04
CA SER A 235 -2.66 -3.90 -7.33
C SER A 235 -3.23 -4.93 -8.29
N ALA A 236 -3.56 -6.11 -7.77
CA ALA A 236 -4.31 -7.10 -8.52
C ALA A 236 -5.69 -6.54 -8.93
N CYS A 237 -6.12 -6.85 -10.14
CA CYS A 237 -7.44 -6.48 -10.62
C CYS A 237 -8.54 -7.29 -9.91
N ARG A 238 -9.72 -6.67 -9.80
CA ARG A 238 -10.93 -7.30 -9.25
C ARG A 238 -11.47 -8.40 -10.16
N GLU A 239 -11.54 -8.14 -11.46
CA GLU A 239 -12.22 -8.99 -12.44
C GLU A 239 -11.34 -10.14 -12.96
N SER A 240 -10.03 -9.94 -13.05
CA SER A 240 -9.10 -10.86 -13.68
C SER A 240 -7.83 -11.02 -12.84
N ASN A 241 -7.27 -12.24 -12.84
CA ASN A 241 -5.98 -12.53 -12.21
C ASN A 241 -4.80 -12.19 -13.12
N GLU A 242 -5.07 -11.95 -14.40
CA GLU A 242 -4.07 -11.61 -15.42
C GLU A 242 -3.94 -10.09 -15.58
N ASP A 243 -4.99 -9.35 -15.19
CA ASP A 243 -5.02 -7.89 -15.26
C ASP A 243 -4.50 -7.25 -13.96
N LEU A 244 -4.09 -6.00 -14.08
CA LEU A 244 -3.63 -5.17 -12.97
C LEU A 244 -4.37 -3.84 -12.93
N GLU A 245 -4.51 -3.28 -11.74
CA GLU A 245 -5.01 -1.92 -11.52
C GLU A 245 -3.82 -0.99 -11.25
N ILE A 246 -3.76 0.12 -11.99
CA ILE A 246 -2.78 1.21 -11.81
C ILE A 246 -3.50 2.41 -11.20
N GLY A 247 -3.05 2.85 -10.03
CA GLY A 247 -3.52 4.08 -9.40
C GLY A 247 -2.50 5.21 -9.57
N VAL A 248 -2.98 6.37 -10.00
CA VAL A 248 -2.19 7.61 -10.11
C VAL A 248 -2.98 8.79 -9.56
N CYS A 249 -2.31 9.69 -8.84
CA CYS A 249 -2.88 10.95 -8.37
C CYS A 249 -2.07 12.11 -8.96
N LEU A 250 -2.70 12.91 -9.82
CA LEU A 250 -2.07 13.99 -10.58
C LEU A 250 -2.99 15.23 -10.55
N SER A 251 -2.45 16.41 -10.88
CA SER A 251 -3.33 17.56 -11.16
C SER A 251 -4.25 17.27 -12.35
N ALA A 252 -5.37 17.98 -12.48
CA ALA A 252 -6.32 17.76 -13.57
C ALA A 252 -5.65 17.84 -14.95
N THR A 253 -4.83 18.87 -15.18
CA THR A 253 -4.10 19.05 -16.44
C THR A 253 -3.10 17.93 -16.71
N GLU A 254 -2.38 17.47 -15.67
CA GLU A 254 -1.44 16.35 -15.81
C GLU A 254 -2.17 15.02 -16.05
N MET A 255 -3.33 14.82 -15.43
CA MET A 255 -4.17 13.64 -15.63
C MET A 255 -4.69 13.55 -17.06
N ASP A 256 -5.14 14.67 -17.64
CA ASP A 256 -5.61 14.71 -19.03
C ASP A 256 -4.49 14.29 -20.00
N VAL A 257 -3.28 14.81 -19.79
CA VAL A 257 -2.10 14.45 -20.58
C VAL A 257 -1.70 12.99 -20.34
N PHE A 258 -1.75 12.52 -19.09
CA PHE A 258 -1.44 11.13 -18.73
C PHE A 258 -2.38 10.15 -19.43
N VAL A 259 -3.69 10.36 -19.33
CA VAL A 259 -4.71 9.50 -19.95
C VAL A 259 -4.55 9.48 -21.47
N SER A 260 -4.34 10.65 -22.09
CA SER A 260 -4.09 10.74 -23.53
C SER A 260 -2.88 9.92 -23.95
N ASN A 261 -1.75 10.05 -23.24
CA ASN A 261 -0.52 9.33 -23.55
C ASN A 261 -0.64 7.83 -23.29
N PHE A 262 -1.27 7.44 -22.17
CA PHE A 262 -1.45 6.05 -21.76
C PHE A 262 -2.31 5.29 -22.77
N ASN A 263 -3.46 5.86 -23.15
CA ASN A 263 -4.36 5.24 -24.13
C ASN A 263 -3.71 5.15 -25.51
N SER A 264 -3.09 6.23 -26.00
CA SER A 264 -2.38 6.23 -27.29
C SER A 264 -1.27 5.18 -27.33
N GLY A 265 -0.55 5.00 -26.21
CA GLY A 265 0.48 3.97 -26.07
C GLY A 265 -0.11 2.55 -26.12
N LEU A 266 -1.20 2.29 -25.40
CA LEU A 266 -1.86 0.99 -25.38
C LEU A 266 -2.51 0.62 -26.72
N GLU A 267 -3.11 1.58 -27.43
CA GLU A 267 -3.73 1.34 -28.74
C GLU A 267 -2.75 0.70 -29.73
N SER A 268 -1.46 1.03 -29.64
CA SER A 268 -0.41 0.44 -30.48
C SER A 268 -0.18 -1.07 -30.24
N TYR A 269 -0.67 -1.62 -29.12
CA TYR A 269 -0.54 -3.04 -28.74
C TYR A 269 -1.86 -3.80 -28.73
N ILE A 270 -3.00 -3.12 -28.64
CA ILE A 270 -4.34 -3.73 -28.61
C ILE A 270 -4.94 -3.85 -30.03
N SER A 271 -4.46 -3.07 -30.99
CA SER A 271 -4.96 -3.05 -32.37
C SER A 271 -4.38 -4.14 -33.28
N VAL A 272 -3.85 -5.23 -32.72
CA VAL A 272 -3.26 -6.37 -33.45
C VAL A 272 -4.21 -7.56 -33.47
#